data_AF-A0A3C0S4F5-F1
#
_entry.id   AF-A0A3C0S4F5-F1
#
_cell.length_a   1.000
_cell.length_b   1.000
_cell.length_c   1.000
_cell.angle_alpha   90.00
_cell.angle_beta   90.00
_cell.angle_gamma   90.00
#
_symmetry.space_group_name_H-M   'P 1'
#
loop_
_entity.id
_entity.type
_entity.pdbx_description
1 polymer ?
#
loop_
_entity_poly.entity_id
_entity_poly.type
_entity_poly.pdbx_seq_one_letter_code
_entity_poly.pdbx_strand_id
1 'polypeptide(L)'
;MRGNRIFIQDWIAHHTYQKTNEIDSYYLRVANEINDSLSTLWFEEQETNDLIHTDALKTLSIYLTCYLEDVIAKTGIFAAFRTIHTELYNQLLPFYNDNDLTDYYAEDINSEDIAVL
;
A
#
# COMPACT_ATOMS: atom_id res chain seq x y z
N MET A 1 13.87 -16.02 3.79
CA MET A 1 14.92 -15.01 4.07
C MET A 1 14.62 -14.32 5.40
N ARG A 2 15.63 -14.04 6.25
CA ARG A 2 15.43 -13.51 7.61
C ARG A 2 15.75 -12.01 7.76
N GLY A 3 15.83 -11.27 6.66
CA GLY A 3 16.38 -9.90 6.63
C GLY A 3 15.39 -8.75 6.42
N ASN A 4 14.15 -9.00 5.98
CA ASN A 4 13.28 -7.92 5.50
C ASN A 4 12.13 -7.57 6.46
N ARG A 5 12.35 -7.66 7.77
CA ARG A 5 11.29 -7.39 8.75
C ARG A 5 11.01 -5.89 8.84
N ILE A 6 9.73 -5.51 8.97
CA ILE A 6 9.32 -4.14 9.23
C ILE A 6 9.36 -3.90 10.74
N PHE A 7 10.14 -2.92 11.16
CA PHE A 7 10.22 -2.47 12.54
C PHE A 7 9.30 -1.27 12.76
N ILE A 8 8.99 -1.00 14.04
CA ILE A 8 8.12 0.11 14.40
C ILE A 8 8.66 1.46 13.92
N GLN A 9 9.98 1.63 13.84
CA GLN A 9 10.58 2.86 13.30
C GLN A 9 10.30 3.04 11.81
N ASP A 10 10.25 1.94 11.05
CA ASP A 10 9.89 1.97 9.63
C ASP A 10 8.43 2.41 9.48
N TRP A 11 7.52 1.86 10.28
CA TRP A 11 6.10 2.23 10.29
C TRP A 11 5.88 3.71 10.65
N ILE A 12 6.48 4.17 11.75
CA ILE A 12 6.29 5.54 12.26
C ILE A 12 6.89 6.59 11.32
N ALA A 13 7.86 6.24 10.48
CA ALA A 13 8.41 7.15 9.48
C ALA A 13 7.38 7.64 8.45
N HIS A 14 6.26 6.93 8.28
CA HIS A 14 5.17 7.30 7.37
C HIS A 14 4.05 8.11 8.05
N HIS A 15 4.22 8.44 9.33
CA HIS A 15 3.23 9.13 10.14
C HIS A 15 3.70 10.52 10.57
N THR A 16 2.75 11.43 10.79
CA THR A 16 3.04 12.79 11.27
C THR A 16 3.32 12.85 12.78
N TYR A 17 2.96 11.79 13.52
CA TYR A 17 3.21 11.67 14.95
C TYR A 17 4.47 10.84 15.24
N GLN A 18 5.14 11.17 16.35
CA GLN A 18 6.37 10.49 16.76
C GLN A 18 6.17 9.49 17.91
N LYS A 19 5.01 9.51 18.58
CA LYS A 19 4.70 8.60 19.68
C LYS A 19 3.81 7.47 19.20
N THR A 20 4.28 6.25 19.37
CA THR A 20 3.51 5.03 19.08
C THR A 20 2.36 4.87 20.05
N ASN A 21 1.23 4.36 19.57
CA ASN A 21 0.07 3.94 20.35
C ASN A 21 -0.12 2.41 20.24
N GLU A 22 -1.17 1.88 20.89
CA GLU A 22 -1.47 0.44 20.86
C GLU A 22 -1.97 -0.05 19.48
N ILE A 23 -2.60 0.84 18.71
CA ILE A 23 -3.10 0.56 17.36
C ILE A 23 -1.95 0.37 16.37
N ASP A 24 -0.83 1.07 16.54
CA ASP A 24 0.37 0.88 15.72
C ASP A 24 0.90 -0.54 15.75
N SER A 25 0.75 -1.23 16.90
CA SER A 25 1.16 -2.64 17.01
C SER A 25 0.27 -3.57 16.18
N TYR A 26 -1.00 -3.20 15.98
CA TYR A 26 -1.90 -3.92 15.08
C TYR A 26 -1.46 -3.75 13.63
N TYR A 27 -1.28 -2.52 13.15
CA TYR A 27 -0.88 -2.26 11.77
C TYR A 27 0.54 -2.74 11.47
N LEU A 28 1.48 -2.62 12.40
CA LEU A 28 2.82 -3.19 12.25
C LEU A 28 2.77 -4.71 12.05
N ARG A 29 1.84 -5.42 12.72
CA ARG A 29 1.64 -6.85 12.50
C ARG A 29 1.11 -7.12 11.09
N VAL A 30 0.08 -6.39 10.67
CA VAL A 30 -0.49 -6.50 9.31
C VAL A 30 0.58 -6.25 8.24
N ALA A 31 1.38 -5.20 8.38
CA ALA A 31 2.46 -4.89 7.44
C ALA A 31 3.48 -6.04 7.34
N ASN A 32 3.84 -6.65 8.46
CA ASN A 32 4.74 -7.80 8.46
C ASN A 32 4.09 -9.06 7.84
N GLU A 33 2.79 -9.30 8.05
CA GLU A 33 2.06 -10.41 7.41
C GLU A 33 2.00 -10.26 5.88
N ILE A 34 1.75 -9.03 5.40
CA ILE A 34 1.81 -8.70 3.97
C ILE A 34 3.23 -8.93 3.44
N ASN A 35 4.23 -8.39 4.12
CA ASN A 35 5.62 -8.49 3.71
C ASN A 35 6.13 -9.94 3.67
N ASP A 36 5.75 -10.76 4.66
CA ASP A 36 6.05 -12.19 4.67
C ASP A 36 5.39 -12.90 3.48
N SER A 37 4.13 -12.55 3.17
CA SER A 37 3.40 -13.11 2.03
C SER A 37 4.04 -12.72 0.70
N LEU A 38 4.36 -11.44 0.50
CA LEU A 38 5.02 -10.95 -0.71
C LEU A 38 6.43 -11.52 -0.88
N SER A 39 7.14 -11.75 0.23
CA SER A 39 8.49 -12.37 0.21
C SER A 39 8.48 -13.83 -0.25
N THR A 40 7.31 -14.48 -0.35
CA THR A 40 7.19 -15.83 -0.93
C THR A 40 7.02 -15.82 -2.44
N LEU A 41 6.69 -14.66 -3.04
CA LEU A 41 6.59 -14.53 -4.48
C LEU A 41 7.98 -14.67 -5.10
N TRP A 42 8.05 -15.44 -6.18
CA TRP A 42 9.26 -15.65 -6.95
C TRP A 42 9.01 -15.30 -8.41
N PHE A 43 9.92 -14.52 -8.99
CA PHE A 43 9.86 -14.17 -10.41
C PHE A 43 10.85 -15.03 -11.20
N GLU A 44 10.45 -15.48 -12.39
CA GLU A 44 11.29 -16.33 -13.25
C GLU A 44 12.57 -15.60 -13.70
N GLU A 45 12.48 -14.29 -13.90
CA GLU A 45 13.61 -13.44 -14.26
C GLU A 45 14.41 -13.03 -13.02
N GLN A 46 15.66 -13.47 -12.95
CA GLN A 46 16.56 -13.18 -11.83
C GLN A 46 16.75 -11.67 -11.59
N GLU A 47 16.82 -10.86 -12.65
CA GLU A 47 16.94 -9.40 -12.54
C GLU A 47 15.71 -8.79 -11.88
N THR A 48 14.51 -9.20 -12.28
CA THR A 48 13.24 -8.78 -11.67
C THR A 48 13.16 -9.21 -10.20
N ASN A 49 13.61 -10.43 -9.92
CA ASN A 49 13.63 -10.97 -8.57
C ASN A 49 14.60 -10.20 -7.65
N ASP A 50 15.81 -9.91 -8.12
CA ASP A 50 16.81 -9.15 -7.36
C ASP A 50 16.37 -7.69 -7.15
N LEU A 51 15.72 -7.08 -8.14
CA LEU A 51 15.23 -5.70 -8.08
C LEU A 51 14.04 -5.58 -7.11
N ILE A 52 13.10 -6.53 -7.13
CA ILE A 52 11.95 -6.55 -6.22
C ILE A 52 12.37 -6.91 -4.78
N HIS A 53 13.34 -7.80 -4.59
CA HIS A 53 13.82 -8.19 -3.25
C HIS A 53 14.74 -7.17 -2.58
N THR A 54 15.04 -6.03 -3.21
CA THR A 54 15.51 -4.84 -2.49
C THR A 54 14.40 -4.29 -1.58
N ASP A 55 14.67 -3.26 -0.77
CA ASP A 55 13.72 -2.67 0.20
C ASP A 55 12.31 -2.32 -0.36
N ALA A 56 12.09 -2.42 -1.67
CA ALA A 56 10.81 -2.28 -2.35
C ALA A 56 9.65 -3.09 -1.73
N LEU A 57 9.81 -4.39 -1.44
CA LEU A 57 8.72 -5.19 -0.83
C LEU A 57 8.33 -4.66 0.55
N LYS A 58 9.31 -4.17 1.31
CA LYS A 58 9.11 -3.59 2.62
C LYS A 58 8.31 -2.30 2.51
N THR A 59 8.72 -1.41 1.60
CA THR A 59 8.02 -0.15 1.32
C THR A 59 6.58 -0.40 0.85
N LEU A 60 6.38 -1.30 -0.12
CA LEU A 60 5.05 -1.65 -0.62
C LEU A 60 4.14 -2.19 0.49
N SER A 61 4.67 -3.06 1.35
CA SER A 61 3.91 -3.61 2.49
C SER A 61 3.47 -2.54 3.48
N ILE A 62 4.31 -1.51 3.71
CA ILE A 62 3.95 -0.36 4.53
C ILE A 62 2.85 0.46 3.84
N TYR A 63 2.98 0.76 2.55
CA TYR A 63 1.98 1.54 1.80
C TYR A 63 0.62 0.86 1.75
N LEU A 64 0.58 -0.45 1.49
CA LEU A 64 -0.65 -1.24 1.56
C LEU A 64 -1.31 -1.16 2.93
N THR A 65 -0.50 -1.16 3.99
CA THR A 65 -1.01 -1.06 5.37
C THR A 65 -1.49 0.36 5.70
N CYS A 66 -0.79 1.41 5.26
CA CYS A 66 -1.22 2.80 5.41
C CYS A 66 -2.53 3.06 4.65
N TYR A 67 -2.69 2.48 3.46
CA TYR A 67 -3.94 2.54 2.72
C TYR A 67 -5.09 1.85 3.48
N LEU A 68 -4.86 0.65 4.02
CA LEU A 68 -5.83 -0.03 4.88
C LEU A 68 -6.20 0.80 6.11
N GLU A 69 -5.21 1.40 6.77
CA GLU A 69 -5.44 2.30 7.91
C GLU A 69 -6.30 3.50 7.52
N ASP A 70 -6.01 4.15 6.38
CA ASP A 70 -6.78 5.30 5.89
C ASP A 70 -8.26 4.95 5.68
N VAL A 71 -8.52 3.77 5.11
CA VAL A 71 -9.88 3.26 4.87
C VAL A 71 -10.61 2.96 6.19
N ILE A 72 -9.95 2.27 7.13
CA ILE A 72 -10.57 1.91 8.42
C ILE A 72 -10.80 3.14 9.31
N ALA A 73 -9.79 4.02 9.40
CA ALA A 73 -9.84 5.22 10.22
C ALA A 73 -10.69 6.34 9.59
N LYS A 74 -11.01 6.21 8.30
CA LYS A 74 -11.71 7.22 7.50
C LYS A 74 -11.02 8.58 7.56
N THR A 75 -9.69 8.58 7.56
CA THR A 75 -8.88 9.81 7.58
C THR A 75 -8.99 10.59 6.26
N GLY A 76 -9.30 9.89 5.16
CA GLY A 76 -9.65 10.49 3.88
C GLY A 76 -8.45 10.99 3.08
N ILE A 77 -7.22 10.56 3.42
CA ILE A 77 -6.00 10.92 2.69
C ILE A 77 -6.04 10.36 1.28
N PHE A 78 -6.34 9.06 1.14
CA PHE A 78 -6.41 8.41 -0.17
C PHE A 78 -7.67 8.85 -0.93
N ALA A 79 -8.78 9.09 -0.22
CA ALA A 79 -9.98 9.68 -0.82
C ALA A 79 -9.71 11.08 -1.42
N ALA A 80 -8.93 11.93 -0.73
CA ALA A 80 -8.53 13.23 -1.24
C ALA A 80 -7.63 13.09 -2.49
N PHE A 81 -6.67 12.15 -2.46
CA PHE A 81 -5.85 11.83 -3.63
C PHE A 81 -6.71 11.45 -4.85
N ARG A 82 -7.66 10.53 -4.69
CA ARG A 82 -8.58 10.11 -5.76
C ARG A 82 -9.45 11.25 -6.29
N THR A 83 -9.92 12.10 -5.38
CA THR A 83 -10.73 13.28 -5.75
C THR A 83 -9.92 14.22 -6.63
N ILE A 84 -8.72 14.61 -6.18
CA ILE A 84 -7.83 15.50 -6.95
C ILE A 84 -7.43 14.87 -8.28
N HIS A 85 -7.13 13.57 -8.31
CA HIS A 85 -6.86 12.84 -9.55
C HIS A 85 -8.04 12.97 -10.53
N THR A 86 -9.25 12.71 -10.05
CA THR A 86 -10.47 12.79 -10.87
C THR A 86 -10.71 14.21 -11.38
N GLU A 87 -10.48 15.24 -10.56
CA GLU A 87 -10.61 16.64 -10.97
C GLU A 87 -9.59 17.03 -12.05
N LEU A 88 -8.35 16.53 -11.97
CA LEU A 88 -7.28 16.87 -12.92
C LEU A 88 -7.41 16.14 -14.25
N TYR A 89 -7.79 14.86 -14.22
CA TYR A 89 -7.77 13.99 -15.39
C TYR A 89 -9.16 13.64 -15.92
N ASN A 90 -10.22 14.02 -15.22
CA ASN A 90 -11.61 13.68 -15.52
C ASN A 90 -11.80 12.16 -15.67
N GLN A 91 -11.07 11.38 -14.87
CA GLN A 91 -11.04 9.92 -14.88
C GLN A 91 -10.78 9.38 -13.47
N LEU A 92 -11.41 8.26 -13.13
CA LEU A 92 -11.10 7.48 -11.92
C LEU A 92 -9.73 6.80 -12.05
N LEU A 93 -9.23 6.21 -10.97
CA LEU A 93 -8.05 5.35 -11.05
C LEU A 93 -8.37 4.07 -11.83
N PRO A 94 -7.40 3.52 -12.58
CA PRO A 94 -6.02 3.99 -12.76
C PRO A 94 -5.90 4.96 -13.96
N PHE A 95 -4.67 5.44 -14.23
CA PHE A 95 -4.41 6.38 -15.34
C PHE A 95 -4.68 5.81 -16.74
N TYR A 96 -4.72 4.49 -16.91
CA TYR A 96 -5.00 3.85 -18.19
C TYR A 96 -6.49 3.61 -18.37
N ASN A 97 -6.97 3.75 -19.62
CA ASN A 97 -8.33 3.37 -19.96
C ASN A 97 -8.48 1.87 -19.84
N ASP A 98 -9.10 1.43 -18.75
CA ASP A 98 -9.53 0.06 -18.59
C ASP A 98 -10.99 -0.06 -19.05
N ASN A 99 -11.18 -0.64 -20.23
CA ASN A 99 -12.52 -0.86 -20.80
C ASN A 99 -13.33 -1.89 -20.01
N ASP A 100 -12.69 -2.65 -19.12
CA ASP A 100 -13.29 -3.67 -18.28
C ASP A 100 -13.51 -3.18 -16.83
N LEU A 101 -13.27 -1.89 -16.55
CA LEU A 101 -13.52 -1.27 -15.24
C LEU A 101 -15.03 -1.12 -14.98
N THR A 102 -15.69 -2.22 -14.65
CA THR A 102 -17.12 -2.25 -14.34
C THR A 102 -17.42 -2.03 -12.87
N ASP A 103 -16.45 -2.30 -11.99
CA ASP A 103 -16.67 -2.50 -10.56
C ASP A 103 -15.76 -1.63 -9.67
N TYR A 104 -15.56 -0.36 -10.06
CA TYR A 104 -14.87 0.60 -9.21
C TYR A 104 -15.83 1.25 -8.21
N TYR A 105 -15.65 0.96 -6.93
CA TYR A 105 -16.46 1.50 -5.83
C TYR A 105 -15.61 2.37 -4.93
N ALA A 106 -15.82 3.69 -4.99
CA ALA A 106 -15.02 4.65 -4.23
C ALA A 106 -15.07 4.43 -2.71
N GLU A 107 -16.12 3.82 -2.19
CA GLU A 107 -16.27 3.53 -0.75
C GLU A 107 -15.64 2.21 -0.32
N ASP A 108 -15.17 1.39 -1.28
CA ASP A 108 -14.52 0.09 -1.04
C ASP A 108 -13.04 0.10 -1.45
N ILE A 109 -12.36 -1.01 -1.16
CA ILE A 109 -10.99 -1.27 -1.59
C ILE A 109 -11.01 -1.80 -3.03
N ASN A 110 -10.32 -1.10 -3.93
CA ASN A 110 -10.26 -1.44 -5.36
C ASN A 110 -8.86 -1.93 -5.74
N SER A 111 -8.76 -2.83 -6.72
CA SER A 111 -7.46 -3.29 -7.25
C SER A 111 -6.66 -2.15 -7.87
N GLU A 112 -7.36 -1.18 -8.44
CA GLU A 112 -6.79 -0.02 -9.12
C GLU A 112 -6.12 0.93 -8.12
N ASP A 113 -6.62 0.97 -6.88
CA ASP A 113 -6.00 1.73 -5.79
C ASP A 113 -4.62 1.14 -5.44
N ILE A 114 -4.48 -0.19 -5.50
CA ILE A 114 -3.22 -0.88 -5.24
C ILE A 114 -2.22 -0.66 -6.38
N ALA A 115 -2.69 -0.57 -7.63
CA ALA A 115 -1.83 -0.41 -8.81
C ALA A 115 -1.05 0.92 -8.85
N VAL A 116 -1.42 1.89 -8.01
CA VAL A 116 -0.79 3.21 -7.94
C VAL A 116 0.01 3.45 -6.65
N LEU A 117 0.07 2.47 -5.74
CA LEU A 117 0.91 2.45 -4.54
C LEU A 117 2.33 1.96 -4.86
#